data_AF-A0A5C7WRZ6-F1
#
_entry.id   AF-A0A5C7WRZ6-F1
#
_cell.length_a   1.000
_cell.length_b   1.000
_cell.length_c   1.000
_cell.angle_alpha   90.00
_cell.angle_beta   90.00
_cell.angle_gamma   90.00
#
_symmetry.space_group_name_H-M   'P 1'
#
loop_
_entity.id
_entity.type
_entity.pdbx_description
1 polymer ?
#
loop_
_entity_poly.entity_id
_entity_poly.type
_entity_poly.pdbx_seq_one_letter_code
_entity_poly.pdbx_strand_id
1 'polypeptide(L)'
;MESSTPDTTAPEQSTSSTTPESTVPEPASPIEVPADEAPPADPFEVLRGVDLPGVAVTSGTLSFQVSFSDQPASSCGGNLAMSGGGMNVAYDEAGGVGGAYGLVETGSGTFGTLFVGFGPIPVGVGIISVSDENCEFDAVGIGTYSASASTAELAGVGIGIHPGAYETGDYVSEFTITAGVGATGGEATLDVDRLGAFLLRDRPGLNLALPGSPSVPATPPMPETPAETPVVPGEPQTPTSAEPPATAPTAQ
;
A
#
# COMPACT_ATOMS: atom_id res chain seq x y z
N MET A 1 -58.33 25.47 -37.09
CA MET A 1 -58.36 26.41 -38.24
C MET A 1 -57.28 27.44 -37.94
N GLU A 2 -56.30 27.76 -38.76
CA GLU A 2 -56.05 27.45 -40.17
C GLU A 2 -54.57 27.76 -40.47
N SER A 3 -54.05 27.09 -41.50
CA SER A 3 -52.73 27.26 -42.12
C SER A 3 -52.55 28.66 -42.73
N SER A 4 -51.30 29.15 -42.86
CA SER A 4 -50.63 29.37 -44.17
C SER A 4 -49.51 30.43 -44.11
N THR A 5 -48.43 30.14 -44.82
CA THR A 5 -47.27 30.98 -45.17
C THR A 5 -47.63 32.13 -46.11
N PRO A 6 -46.68 33.04 -46.38
CA PRO A 6 -46.43 33.42 -47.76
C PRO A 6 -44.97 33.26 -48.19
N ASP A 7 -44.83 33.17 -49.49
CA ASP A 7 -43.68 32.72 -50.27
C ASP A 7 -43.10 33.90 -51.10
N THR A 8 -41.85 33.71 -51.53
CA THR A 8 -41.23 34.21 -52.79
C THR A 8 -40.83 35.70 -52.91
N THR A 9 -39.53 35.98 -53.11
CA THR A 9 -38.86 36.26 -54.43
C THR A 9 -37.51 36.98 -54.24
N ALA A 10 -36.46 36.44 -54.87
CA ALA A 10 -35.10 37.00 -54.95
C ALA A 10 -34.96 38.08 -56.04
N PRO A 11 -33.94 38.95 -55.99
CA PRO A 11 -33.33 39.51 -57.19
C PRO A 11 -31.92 38.96 -57.44
N GLU A 12 -31.55 39.06 -58.71
CA GLU A 12 -30.49 38.37 -59.42
C GLU A 12 -29.08 38.95 -59.26
N GLN A 13 -28.10 38.09 -59.57
CA GLN A 13 -26.84 38.33 -60.28
C GLN A 13 -25.86 39.40 -59.78
N SER A 14 -24.65 38.95 -59.42
CA SER A 14 -23.49 39.07 -60.32
C SER A 14 -22.28 38.35 -59.72
N THR A 15 -21.78 37.35 -60.46
CA THR A 15 -20.52 36.68 -60.16
C THR A 15 -19.36 37.51 -60.71
N SER A 16 -18.60 38.17 -59.83
CA SER A 16 -17.22 38.60 -60.13
C SER A 16 -16.26 37.64 -59.44
N SER A 17 -15.58 36.83 -60.26
CA SER A 17 -14.52 35.93 -59.86
C SER A 17 -13.23 36.73 -59.65
N THR A 18 -12.83 36.93 -58.40
CA THR A 18 -11.45 37.27 -58.04
C THR A 18 -10.76 36.03 -57.52
N THR A 19 -9.75 35.56 -58.25
CA THR A 19 -8.83 34.49 -57.84
C THR A 19 -8.10 34.93 -56.57
N PRO A 20 -8.17 34.18 -55.45
CA PRO A 20 -7.33 34.48 -54.29
C PRO A 20 -5.89 34.05 -54.58
N GLU A 21 -4.97 35.01 -54.45
CA GLU A 21 -3.52 34.76 -54.44
C GLU A 21 -3.20 33.96 -53.17
N SER A 22 -2.76 32.72 -53.35
CA SER A 22 -2.42 31.82 -52.25
C SER A 22 -1.01 32.12 -51.75
N THR A 23 -0.88 33.04 -50.78
CA THR A 23 0.37 33.22 -50.02
C THR A 23 0.50 32.08 -49.02
N VAL A 24 1.39 31.13 -49.28
CA VAL A 24 1.76 30.07 -48.33
C VAL A 24 2.53 30.73 -47.18
N PRO A 25 2.06 30.64 -45.92
CA PRO A 25 2.83 31.13 -44.78
C PRO A 25 4.07 30.25 -44.58
N GLU A 26 5.20 30.89 -44.30
CA GLU A 26 6.45 30.25 -43.88
C GLU A 26 6.18 29.35 -42.66
N PRO A 27 6.68 28.10 -42.61
CA PRO A 27 6.43 27.22 -41.49
C PRO A 27 7.03 27.82 -40.21
N ALA A 28 6.20 27.95 -39.18
CA ALA A 28 6.63 28.37 -37.86
C ALA A 28 7.78 27.45 -37.37
N SER A 29 8.82 28.05 -36.79
CA SER A 29 9.89 27.30 -36.14
C SER A 29 9.30 26.33 -35.10
N PRO A 30 9.79 25.09 -35.01
CA PRO A 30 9.30 24.15 -34.01
C PRO A 30 9.55 24.72 -32.61
N ILE A 31 8.54 24.61 -31.76
CA ILE A 31 8.66 24.85 -30.32
C ILE A 31 9.65 23.80 -29.79
N GLU A 32 10.79 24.23 -29.27
CA GLU A 32 11.67 23.36 -28.48
C GLU A 32 10.92 22.98 -27.21
N VAL A 33 10.33 21.78 -27.21
CA VAL A 33 9.89 21.13 -25.97
C VAL A 33 11.17 20.82 -25.20
N PRO A 34 11.30 21.26 -23.93
CA PRO A 34 12.42 20.84 -23.09
C PRO A 34 12.58 19.33 -23.17
N ALA A 35 13.81 18.85 -23.37
CA ALA A 35 14.09 17.43 -23.38
C ALA A 35 13.50 16.79 -22.12
N ASP A 36 12.75 15.71 -22.33
CA ASP A 36 12.18 14.88 -21.28
C ASP A 36 13.32 14.45 -20.36
N GLU A 37 13.39 15.06 -19.17
CA GLU A 37 14.39 14.71 -18.17
C GLU A 37 14.09 13.28 -17.74
N ALA A 38 15.04 12.37 -17.97
CA ALA A 38 14.86 10.97 -17.59
C ALA A 38 14.50 10.92 -16.10
N PRO A 39 13.41 10.23 -15.71
CA PRO A 39 13.03 10.15 -14.30
C PRO A 39 14.21 9.60 -13.49
N PRO A 40 14.41 10.10 -12.26
CA PRO A 40 15.53 9.66 -11.42
C PRO A 40 15.51 8.15 -11.28
N ALA A 41 16.69 7.54 -11.39
CA ALA A 41 16.85 6.09 -11.31
C ALA A 41 16.47 5.53 -9.93
N ASP A 42 16.42 6.39 -8.91
CA ASP A 42 15.92 6.11 -7.57
C ASP A 42 14.71 7.02 -7.26
N PRO A 43 13.49 6.45 -7.06
CA PRO A 43 12.28 7.23 -6.79
C PRO A 43 12.35 8.01 -5.47
N PHE A 44 13.30 7.71 -4.58
CA PHE A 44 13.48 8.39 -3.30
C PHE A 44 14.56 9.46 -3.31
N GLU A 45 15.26 9.69 -4.43
CA GLU A 45 16.31 10.72 -4.53
C GLU A 45 15.78 12.11 -4.17
N VAL A 46 14.55 12.42 -4.59
CA VAL A 46 13.87 13.70 -4.30
C VAL A 46 13.64 13.93 -2.81
N LEU A 47 13.58 12.87 -1.99
CA LEU A 47 13.39 13.01 -0.54
C LEU A 47 14.72 13.27 0.19
N ARG A 48 15.87 13.01 -0.45
CA ARG A 48 17.18 13.25 0.17
C ARG A 48 17.48 14.75 0.18
N GLY A 49 17.59 15.33 1.38
CA GLY A 49 17.89 16.74 1.57
C GLY A 49 16.68 17.67 1.56
N VAL A 50 15.46 17.13 1.67
CA VAL A 50 14.25 17.92 1.94
C VAL A 50 14.20 18.28 3.43
N ASP A 51 13.93 19.54 3.74
CA ASP A 51 13.60 19.97 5.09
C ASP A 51 12.26 19.38 5.51
N LEU A 52 12.31 18.48 6.48
CA LEU A 52 11.15 17.75 6.95
C LEU A 52 10.33 18.59 7.95
N PRO A 53 9.00 18.61 7.84
CA PRO A 53 8.16 19.38 8.75
C PRO A 53 8.09 18.76 10.14
N GLY A 54 8.21 19.59 11.17
CA GLY A 54 7.96 19.19 12.56
C GLY A 54 9.21 18.82 13.34
N VAL A 55 9.05 17.92 14.31
CA VAL A 55 10.09 17.54 15.27
C VAL A 55 10.13 16.03 15.48
N ALA A 56 11.32 15.53 15.80
CA ALA A 56 11.50 14.12 16.12
C ALA A 56 10.81 13.76 17.45
N VAL A 57 10.14 12.62 17.50
CA VAL A 57 9.56 12.06 18.73
C VAL A 57 10.61 11.22 19.45
N THR A 58 10.88 11.56 20.71
CA THR A 58 11.87 10.86 21.55
C THR A 58 11.20 9.90 22.52
N SER A 59 9.92 10.11 22.86
CA SER A 59 9.11 9.14 23.58
C SER A 59 7.63 9.30 23.25
N GLY A 60 6.89 8.19 23.32
CA GLY A 60 5.48 8.17 22.98
C GLY A 60 5.00 6.77 22.60
N THR A 61 3.71 6.67 22.31
CA THR A 61 3.04 5.44 21.91
C THR A 61 2.27 5.66 20.61
N LEU A 62 2.31 4.68 19.72
CA LEU A 62 1.53 4.64 18.51
C LEU A 62 0.64 3.41 18.55
N SER A 63 -0.67 3.62 18.61
CA SER A 63 -1.66 2.53 18.54
C SER A 63 -2.36 2.54 17.20
N PHE A 64 -2.66 1.37 16.66
CA PHE A 64 -3.40 1.25 15.42
C PHE A 64 -4.35 0.05 15.44
N GLN A 65 -5.40 0.13 14.64
CA GLN A 65 -6.31 -0.97 14.35
C GLN A 65 -6.78 -0.84 12.90
N VAL A 66 -6.62 -1.91 12.12
CA VAL A 66 -7.10 -2.01 10.74
C VAL A 66 -7.90 -3.30 10.61
N SER A 67 -9.18 -3.17 10.26
CA SER A 67 -10.11 -4.30 10.15
C SER A 67 -10.71 -4.40 8.75
N PHE A 68 -10.37 -5.47 8.03
CA PHE A 68 -10.90 -5.81 6.70
C PHE A 68 -12.19 -6.60 6.84
N SER A 69 -13.28 -6.12 6.21
CA SER A 69 -14.60 -6.77 6.34
C SER A 69 -14.65 -8.14 5.67
N ASP A 70 -14.08 -8.25 4.48
CA ASP A 70 -14.16 -9.44 3.64
C ASP A 70 -13.07 -10.47 3.98
N GLN A 71 -11.98 -10.03 4.64
CA GLN A 71 -10.85 -10.86 5.07
C GLN A 71 -10.44 -10.56 6.53
N PRO A 72 -11.23 -10.95 7.54
CA PRO A 72 -10.93 -10.68 8.94
C PRO A 72 -9.56 -11.23 9.40
N ALA A 73 -9.05 -12.29 8.77
CA ALA A 73 -7.74 -12.87 9.07
C ALA A 73 -6.55 -11.94 8.73
N SER A 74 -6.75 -10.96 7.83
CA SER A 74 -5.77 -9.94 7.48
C SER A 74 -5.88 -8.68 8.36
N SER A 75 -6.85 -8.65 9.27
CA SER A 75 -7.04 -7.55 10.21
C SER A 75 -6.01 -7.60 11.32
N CYS A 76 -5.50 -6.44 11.73
CA CYS A 76 -4.45 -6.34 12.73
C CYS A 76 -4.52 -5.03 13.49
N GLY A 77 -4.07 -5.06 14.74
CA GLY A 77 -3.84 -3.88 15.55
C GLY A 77 -2.68 -4.09 16.51
N GLY A 78 -2.15 -3.00 17.03
CA GLY A 78 -0.98 -3.04 17.90
C GLY A 78 -0.75 -1.73 18.63
N ASN A 79 0.16 -1.79 19.61
CA ASN A 79 0.66 -0.62 20.31
C ASN A 79 2.19 -0.65 20.32
N LEU A 80 2.79 0.40 19.77
CA LEU A 80 4.20 0.48 19.43
C LEU A 80 4.84 1.66 20.14
N ALA A 81 6.09 1.50 20.56
CA ALA A 81 6.85 2.61 21.13
C ALA A 81 7.35 3.53 20.01
N MET A 82 7.15 4.84 20.15
CA MET A 82 7.64 5.84 19.19
C MET A 82 9.09 6.26 19.46
N SER A 83 9.70 5.82 20.56
CA SER A 83 11.04 6.22 21.03
C SER A 83 12.22 5.65 20.24
N GLY A 84 11.98 5.04 19.07
CA GLY A 84 12.99 4.39 18.23
C GLY A 84 13.72 5.31 17.23
N GLY A 85 13.43 6.61 17.24
CA GLY A 85 14.12 7.61 16.41
C GLY A 85 13.63 7.71 14.95
N GLY A 86 12.61 6.93 14.57
CA GLY A 86 12.05 6.97 13.21
C GLY A 86 10.74 7.74 13.08
N MET A 87 10.18 8.28 14.17
CA MET A 87 8.88 8.96 14.19
C MET A 87 9.02 10.46 14.38
N ASN A 88 8.17 11.21 13.67
CA ASN A 88 8.10 12.65 13.71
C ASN A 88 6.64 13.11 13.87
N VAL A 89 6.48 14.31 14.43
CA VAL A 89 5.18 14.99 14.51
C VAL A 89 5.29 16.43 14.04
N ALA A 90 4.27 16.89 13.33
CA ALA A 90 4.10 18.29 12.99
C ALA A 90 2.93 18.85 13.82
N TYR A 91 3.11 20.05 14.36
CA TYR A 91 2.07 20.75 15.12
C TYR A 91 1.28 21.68 14.21
N ASP A 92 -0.03 21.80 14.47
CA ASP A 92 -0.87 22.79 13.84
C ASP A 92 -0.69 24.18 14.49
N GLU A 93 -1.34 25.20 13.91
CA GLU A 93 -1.27 26.58 14.40
C GLU A 93 -1.85 26.75 15.82
N ALA A 94 -2.72 25.85 16.26
CA ALA A 94 -3.31 25.82 17.60
C ALA A 94 -2.42 25.10 18.62
N GLY A 95 -1.27 24.56 18.19
CA GLY A 95 -0.35 23.78 19.03
C GLY A 95 -0.79 22.34 19.27
N GLY A 96 -1.82 21.86 18.55
CA GLY A 96 -2.20 20.45 18.52
C GLY A 96 -1.28 19.64 17.60
N VAL A 97 -1.21 18.33 17.79
CA VAL A 97 -0.54 17.44 16.83
C VAL A 97 -1.36 17.44 15.53
N GLY A 98 -0.84 18.10 14.49
CA GLY A 98 -1.50 18.20 13.18
C GLY A 98 -1.23 16.98 12.28
N GLY A 99 -0.19 16.21 12.58
CA GLY A 99 0.09 14.95 11.92
C GLY A 99 1.31 14.25 12.49
N ALA A 100 1.44 12.96 12.18
CA ALA A 100 2.63 12.18 12.50
C ALA A 100 3.04 11.32 11.31
N TYR A 101 4.33 11.08 11.17
CA TYR A 101 4.86 10.24 10.11
C TYR A 101 6.19 9.61 10.49
N GLY A 102 6.51 8.50 9.83
CA GLY A 102 7.79 7.82 10.01
C GLY A 102 7.66 6.30 10.10
N LEU A 103 8.70 5.68 10.65
CA LEU A 103 8.82 4.24 10.83
C LEU A 103 9.07 3.89 12.30
N VAL A 104 8.50 2.76 12.73
CA VAL A 104 8.79 2.11 14.01
C VAL A 104 9.01 0.62 13.81
N GLU A 105 9.81 0.01 14.68
CA GLU A 105 9.96 -1.45 14.74
C GLU A 105 8.76 -2.06 15.47
N THR A 106 8.24 -3.18 14.96
CA THR A 106 7.17 -3.97 15.62
C THR A 106 7.73 -5.15 16.43
N GLY A 107 9.07 -5.32 16.46
CA GLY A 107 9.78 -6.39 17.15
C GLY A 107 10.20 -7.51 16.19
N SER A 108 9.32 -7.94 15.30
CA SER A 108 9.61 -8.91 14.22
C SER A 108 9.56 -8.30 12.82
N GLY A 109 9.26 -7.00 12.70
CA GLY A 109 9.26 -6.27 11.45
C GLY A 109 9.11 -4.76 11.62
N THR A 110 8.49 -4.09 10.65
CA THR A 110 8.39 -2.63 10.60
C THR A 110 6.96 -2.17 10.34
N PHE A 111 6.59 -1.08 11.02
CA PHE A 111 5.37 -0.34 10.81
C PHE A 111 5.75 1.06 10.30
N GLY A 112 5.13 1.47 9.21
CA GLY A 112 5.24 2.81 8.67
C GLY A 112 3.90 3.53 8.65
N THR A 113 3.92 4.82 8.94
CA THR A 113 2.71 5.64 8.87
C THR A 113 2.98 7.06 8.38
N LEU A 114 1.93 7.64 7.82
CA LEU A 114 1.72 9.06 7.64
C LEU A 114 0.25 9.32 7.93
N PHE A 115 -0.07 10.20 8.86
CA PHE A 115 -1.45 10.66 9.00
C PHE A 115 -1.51 12.13 9.40
N VAL A 116 -2.45 12.85 8.81
CA VAL A 116 -2.57 14.30 8.91
C VAL A 116 -4.03 14.71 9.08
N GLY A 117 -4.25 15.71 9.93
CA GLY A 117 -5.53 16.40 10.06
C GLY A 117 -5.63 17.59 9.11
N PHE A 118 -6.84 17.93 8.69
CA PHE A 118 -7.11 19.08 7.82
C PHE A 118 -7.36 20.38 8.60
N GLY A 119 -6.70 20.53 9.76
CA GLY A 119 -6.76 21.71 10.62
C GLY A 119 -8.17 21.98 11.15
N PRO A 120 -8.85 23.07 10.73
CA PRO A 120 -10.17 23.44 11.25
C PRO A 120 -11.28 22.44 10.90
N ILE A 121 -11.06 21.59 9.90
CA ILE A 121 -11.99 20.53 9.54
C ILE A 121 -11.62 19.28 10.35
N PRO A 122 -12.56 18.69 11.13
CA PRO A 122 -12.29 17.52 11.98
C PRO A 122 -12.22 16.23 11.14
N VAL A 123 -11.48 16.27 10.04
CA VAL A 123 -11.27 15.19 9.09
C VAL A 123 -9.76 15.04 8.89
N GLY A 124 -9.33 13.81 8.68
CA GLY A 124 -7.94 13.50 8.36
C GLY A 124 -7.83 12.35 7.40
N VAL A 125 -6.62 12.19 6.88
CA VAL A 125 -6.24 11.05 6.04
C VAL A 125 -5.01 10.39 6.64
N GLY A 126 -4.93 9.07 6.49
CA GLY A 126 -3.86 8.27 7.05
C GLY A 126 -3.45 7.16 6.11
N ILE A 127 -2.18 6.82 6.17
CA ILE A 127 -1.55 5.70 5.51
C ILE A 127 -0.90 4.86 6.60
N ILE A 128 -1.13 3.57 6.56
CA ILE A 128 -0.48 2.57 7.41
C ILE A 128 0.09 1.50 6.49
N SER A 129 1.35 1.15 6.66
CA SER A 129 1.98 -0.01 6.04
C SER A 129 2.60 -0.84 7.15
N VAL A 130 2.27 -2.13 7.22
CA VAL A 130 2.81 -3.04 8.24
C VAL A 130 3.37 -4.27 7.58
N SER A 131 4.53 -4.72 8.06
CA SER A 131 5.10 -6.02 7.73
C SER A 131 5.81 -6.57 8.93
N ASP A 132 5.20 -7.59 9.52
CA ASP A 132 5.78 -8.43 10.55
C ASP A 132 5.19 -9.85 10.48
N GLU A 133 5.53 -10.69 11.44
CA GLU A 133 5.12 -12.10 11.43
C GLU A 133 3.61 -12.32 11.58
N ASN A 134 2.88 -11.32 12.11
CA ASN A 134 1.45 -11.40 12.41
C ASN A 134 0.60 -10.51 11.49
N CYS A 135 1.21 -9.49 10.87
CA CYS A 135 0.51 -8.43 10.16
C CYS A 135 1.24 -8.04 8.87
N GLU A 136 0.56 -8.19 7.73
CA GLU A 136 1.04 -7.71 6.43
C GLU A 136 -0.10 -7.04 5.68
N PHE A 137 0.01 -5.71 5.50
CA PHE A 137 -0.92 -4.94 4.67
C PHE A 137 -0.39 -3.52 4.40
N ASP A 138 -0.98 -2.85 3.41
CA ASP A 138 -0.97 -1.40 3.30
C ASP A 138 -2.42 -0.90 3.27
N ALA A 139 -2.72 0.17 4.00
CA ALA A 139 -4.07 0.72 4.08
C ALA A 139 -4.02 2.24 4.02
N VAL A 140 -5.00 2.82 3.33
CA VAL A 140 -5.27 4.26 3.32
C VAL A 140 -6.66 4.48 3.91
N GLY A 141 -6.73 5.30 4.94
CA GLY A 141 -7.95 5.63 5.65
C GLY A 141 -8.30 7.10 5.56
N ILE A 142 -9.60 7.38 5.65
CA ILE A 142 -10.17 8.71 5.84
C ILE A 142 -11.18 8.63 6.98
N GLY A 143 -11.22 9.67 7.80
CA GLY A 143 -12.06 9.62 8.98
C GLY A 143 -12.08 10.90 9.78
N THR A 144 -12.67 10.81 10.97
CA THR A 144 -12.65 11.89 11.94
C THR A 144 -11.25 12.05 12.49
N TYR A 145 -10.80 13.31 12.57
CA TYR A 145 -9.52 13.65 13.16
C TYR A 145 -9.74 14.46 14.44
N SER A 146 -9.04 14.08 15.50
CA SER A 146 -9.03 14.82 16.76
C SER A 146 -7.62 14.91 17.31
N ALA A 147 -7.27 16.09 17.83
CA ALA A 147 -5.92 16.33 18.32
C ALA A 147 -5.91 17.22 19.57
N SER A 148 -4.84 17.04 20.34
CA SER A 148 -4.42 17.88 21.45
C SER A 148 -2.92 18.16 21.32
N ALA A 149 -2.34 18.88 22.27
CA ALA A 149 -0.90 19.16 22.29
C ALA A 149 -0.01 17.90 22.36
N SER A 150 -0.56 16.77 22.82
CA SER A 150 0.21 15.53 23.01
C SER A 150 -0.46 14.30 22.41
N THR A 151 -1.61 14.44 21.73
CA THR A 151 -2.31 13.31 21.14
C THR A 151 -2.88 13.67 19.79
N ALA A 152 -2.91 12.72 18.87
CA ALA A 152 -3.71 12.79 17.66
C ALA A 152 -4.36 11.43 17.39
N GLU A 153 -5.60 11.45 16.95
CA GLU A 153 -6.35 10.27 16.56
C GLU A 153 -7.03 10.51 15.22
N LEU A 154 -6.86 9.54 14.32
CA LEU A 154 -7.65 9.39 13.11
C LEU A 154 -8.42 8.09 13.23
N ALA A 155 -9.75 8.17 13.16
CA ALA A 155 -10.64 7.03 13.21
C ALA A 155 -11.65 7.11 12.06
N GLY A 156 -11.79 6.03 11.30
CA GLY A 156 -12.68 5.98 10.15
C GLY A 156 -12.63 4.68 9.39
N VAL A 157 -12.68 4.81 8.07
CA VAL A 157 -12.77 3.69 7.12
C VAL A 157 -11.74 3.89 6.02
N GLY A 158 -11.53 2.87 5.20
CA GLY A 158 -10.53 2.97 4.16
C GLY A 158 -10.59 1.87 3.12
N ILE A 159 -9.49 1.81 2.40
CA ILE A 159 -9.16 0.71 1.50
C ILE A 159 -7.76 0.22 1.87
N GLY A 160 -7.54 -1.07 1.77
CA GLY A 160 -6.21 -1.61 1.95
C GLY A 160 -5.96 -2.82 1.07
N ILE A 161 -4.69 -3.16 0.94
CA ILE A 161 -4.18 -4.30 0.23
C ILE A 161 -3.44 -5.20 1.22
N HIS A 162 -3.58 -6.50 1.06
CA HIS A 162 -2.99 -7.50 1.93
C HIS A 162 -2.74 -8.79 1.13
N PRO A 163 -2.04 -9.80 1.70
CA PRO A 163 -1.87 -11.09 1.04
C PRO A 163 -3.20 -11.67 0.55
N GLY A 164 -3.29 -11.95 -0.76
CA GLY A 164 -4.50 -12.46 -1.42
C GLY A 164 -5.41 -11.41 -2.06
N ALA A 165 -5.21 -10.11 -1.79
CA ALA A 165 -6.03 -9.01 -2.33
C ALA A 165 -5.21 -7.80 -2.83
N TYR A 166 -3.93 -7.98 -3.17
CA TYR A 166 -3.08 -6.86 -3.61
C TYR A 166 -3.55 -6.17 -4.90
N GLU A 167 -4.17 -6.91 -5.82
CA GLU A 167 -4.60 -6.39 -7.13
C GLU A 167 -5.96 -5.70 -7.07
N THR A 168 -6.81 -6.08 -6.13
CA THR A 168 -8.19 -5.57 -6.02
C THR A 168 -8.35 -4.55 -4.90
N GLY A 169 -7.58 -4.70 -3.82
CA GLY A 169 -7.85 -4.06 -2.55
C GLY A 169 -9.16 -4.54 -1.92
N ASP A 170 -9.25 -4.40 -0.61
CA ASP A 170 -10.42 -4.73 0.20
C ASP A 170 -10.85 -3.52 1.03
N TYR A 171 -12.14 -3.49 1.36
CA TYR A 171 -12.69 -2.44 2.21
C TYR A 171 -12.22 -2.61 3.66
N VAL A 172 -11.72 -1.51 4.22
CA VAL A 172 -11.33 -1.41 5.62
C VAL A 172 -12.50 -0.79 6.39
N SER A 173 -13.22 -1.63 7.13
CA SER A 173 -14.35 -1.24 7.99
C SER A 173 -13.95 -0.44 9.22
N GLU A 174 -12.71 -0.58 9.66
CA GLU A 174 -12.15 0.16 10.79
C GLU A 174 -10.72 0.51 10.46
N PHE A 175 -10.44 1.80 10.40
CA PHE A 175 -9.11 2.36 10.26
C PHE A 175 -8.90 3.32 11.41
N THR A 176 -8.07 2.93 12.37
CA THR A 176 -7.77 3.75 13.54
C THR A 176 -6.26 3.86 13.70
N ILE A 177 -5.79 5.08 13.93
CA ILE A 177 -4.42 5.36 14.35
C ILE A 177 -4.43 6.44 15.42
N THR A 178 -3.71 6.20 16.50
CA THR A 178 -3.58 7.11 17.64
C THR A 178 -2.11 7.30 17.95
N ALA A 179 -1.62 8.53 17.84
CA ALA A 179 -0.31 8.92 18.37
C ALA A 179 -0.48 9.59 19.74
N GLY A 180 0.26 9.09 20.72
CA GLY A 180 0.48 9.73 22.02
C GLY A 180 1.93 10.20 22.12
N VAL A 181 2.15 11.50 22.01
CA VAL A 181 3.47 12.13 22.08
C VAL A 181 3.83 12.37 23.54
N GLY A 182 4.83 11.64 24.03
CA GLY A 182 5.36 11.82 25.39
C GLY A 182 6.40 12.93 25.45
N ALA A 183 7.38 12.90 24.56
CA ALA A 183 8.40 13.92 24.44
C ALA A 183 8.89 14.05 22.99
N THR A 184 9.31 15.27 22.65
CA THR A 184 9.92 15.61 21.37
C THR A 184 11.37 16.02 21.56
N GLY A 185 12.13 16.01 20.48
CA GLY A 185 13.56 16.30 20.44
C GLY A 185 13.90 17.39 19.45
N GLY A 186 14.98 17.16 18.70
CA GLY A 186 15.44 18.07 17.65
C GLY A 186 14.55 18.07 16.40
N GLU A 187 15.15 18.50 15.30
CA GLU A 187 14.51 18.53 13.99
C GLU A 187 13.99 17.15 13.57
N ALA A 188 12.95 17.15 12.74
CA ALA A 188 12.43 15.92 12.19
C ALA A 188 13.48 15.18 11.37
N THR A 189 13.54 13.85 11.51
CA THR A 189 14.49 12.99 10.82
C THR A 189 13.78 11.83 10.17
N LEU A 190 14.13 11.52 8.92
CA LEU A 190 13.62 10.36 8.20
C LEU A 190 14.80 9.67 7.51
N ASP A 191 15.00 8.40 7.85
CA ASP A 191 15.96 7.55 7.13
C ASP A 191 15.33 7.14 5.79
N VAL A 192 15.69 7.88 4.74
CA VAL A 192 15.14 7.70 3.38
C VAL A 192 15.51 6.35 2.80
N ASP A 193 16.71 5.84 3.08
CA ASP A 193 17.15 4.54 2.54
C ASP A 193 16.38 3.40 3.22
N ARG A 194 16.18 3.49 4.53
CA ARG A 194 15.33 2.55 5.27
C ARG A 194 13.86 2.63 4.84
N LEU A 195 13.33 3.83 4.63
CA LEU A 195 11.98 4.02 4.11
C LEU A 195 11.82 3.40 2.72
N GLY A 196 12.77 3.67 1.82
CA GLY A 196 12.77 3.09 0.49
C GLY A 196 12.79 1.56 0.52
N ALA A 197 13.68 0.97 1.32
CA ALA A 197 13.75 -0.48 1.52
C ALA A 197 12.44 -1.06 2.07
N PHE A 198 11.78 -0.37 3.00
CA PHE A 198 10.50 -0.81 3.57
C PHE A 198 9.35 -0.70 2.58
N LEU A 199 9.24 0.40 1.84
CA LEU A 199 8.16 0.62 0.87
C LEU A 199 8.29 -0.30 -0.34
N LEU A 200 9.52 -0.60 -0.76
CA LEU A 200 9.83 -1.51 -1.87
C LEU A 200 10.06 -2.96 -1.43
N ARG A 201 9.75 -3.32 -0.18
CA ARG A 201 9.95 -4.67 0.32
C ARG A 201 9.18 -5.70 -0.50
N ASP A 202 9.72 -6.91 -0.58
CA ASP A 202 8.97 -8.04 -1.12
C ASP A 202 7.73 -8.29 -0.26
N ARG A 203 6.56 -8.38 -0.91
CA ARG A 203 5.29 -8.59 -0.24
C ARG A 203 4.88 -10.06 -0.30
N PRO A 204 4.67 -10.74 0.84
CA PRO A 204 4.18 -12.11 0.85
C PRO A 204 2.91 -12.26 0.01
N GLY A 205 2.97 -13.08 -1.04
CA GLY A 205 1.84 -13.33 -1.94
C GLY A 205 1.70 -12.34 -3.10
N LEU A 206 2.55 -11.32 -3.22
CA LEU A 206 2.61 -10.43 -4.38
C LEU A 206 3.69 -10.91 -5.35
N ASN A 207 3.28 -11.29 -6.56
CA ASN A 207 4.22 -11.66 -7.63
C ASN A 207 4.44 -10.48 -8.57
N LEU A 208 5.05 -9.39 -8.07
CA LEU A 208 5.59 -8.35 -8.94
C LEU A 208 7.09 -8.60 -9.16
N ALA A 209 7.51 -8.63 -10.42
CA ALA A 209 8.93 -8.52 -10.75
C ALA A 209 9.35 -7.07 -10.52
N LEU A 210 9.79 -6.74 -9.29
CA LEU A 210 10.39 -5.46 -9.01
C LEU A 210 11.73 -5.35 -9.78
N PRO A 211 12.02 -4.20 -10.42
CA PRO A 211 13.30 -4.02 -11.11
C PRO A 211 14.45 -4.12 -10.10
N GLY A 212 15.25 -5.19 -10.21
CA GLY A 212 16.40 -5.45 -9.34
C GLY A 212 16.23 -6.64 -8.38
N SER A 213 15.04 -7.23 -8.24
CA SER A 213 14.88 -8.46 -7.45
C SER A 213 15.48 -9.65 -8.22
N PRO A 214 16.36 -10.47 -7.59
CA PRO A 214 16.83 -11.69 -8.23
C PRO A 214 15.61 -12.58 -8.50
N SER A 215 15.40 -12.94 -9.76
CA SER A 215 14.33 -13.84 -10.15
C SER A 215 14.52 -15.15 -9.39
N VAL A 216 13.66 -15.45 -8.42
CA VAL A 216 13.58 -16.80 -7.87
C VAL A 216 13.10 -17.68 -9.01
N PRO A 217 13.89 -18.68 -9.47
CA PRO A 217 13.42 -19.59 -10.48
C PRO A 217 12.15 -20.25 -9.95
N ALA A 218 11.06 -20.19 -10.72
CA ALA A 218 9.88 -20.98 -10.41
C ALA A 218 10.34 -22.42 -10.15
N THR A 219 10.05 -22.95 -8.96
CA THR A 219 10.28 -24.36 -8.70
C THR A 219 9.43 -25.12 -9.73
N PRO A 220 10.05 -25.93 -10.61
CA PRO A 220 9.27 -26.68 -11.59
C PRO A 220 8.25 -27.54 -10.85
N PRO A 221 7.03 -27.70 -11.38
CA PRO A 221 6.06 -28.60 -10.77
C PRO A 221 6.73 -29.97 -10.62
N MET A 222 6.68 -30.55 -9.41
CA MET A 222 7.14 -31.91 -9.21
C MET A 222 6.43 -32.81 -10.23
N PRO A 223 7.11 -33.79 -10.85
CA PRO A 223 6.44 -34.75 -11.69
C PRO A 223 5.36 -35.45 -10.86
N GLU A 224 4.13 -35.43 -11.38
CA GLU A 224 3.02 -36.17 -10.79
C GLU A 224 3.45 -37.62 -10.60
N THR A 225 3.41 -38.10 -9.36
CA THR A 225 3.58 -39.53 -9.09
C THR A 225 2.42 -40.25 -9.78
N PRO A 226 2.64 -41.27 -10.63
CA PRO A 226 1.56 -41.98 -11.28
C PRO A 226 0.59 -42.51 -10.24
N ALA A 227 -0.71 -42.27 -10.45
CA ALA A 227 -1.77 -42.77 -9.59
C ALA A 227 -1.60 -44.29 -9.42
N GLU A 228 -1.40 -44.74 -8.17
CA GLU A 228 -1.50 -46.16 -7.84
C GLU A 228 -2.90 -46.66 -8.20
N THR A 229 -2.93 -47.69 -9.03
CA THR A 229 -4.14 -48.43 -9.40
C THR A 229 -4.94 -48.83 -8.15
N PRO A 230 -6.28 -48.66 -8.11
CA PRO A 230 -7.05 -49.01 -6.92
C PRO A 230 -6.99 -50.52 -6.66
N VAL A 231 -6.53 -50.93 -5.48
CA VAL A 231 -6.65 -52.32 -5.02
C VAL A 231 -8.11 -52.60 -4.65
N VAL A 232 -8.73 -53.53 -5.36
CA VAL A 232 -10.10 -54.02 -5.09
C VAL A 232 -10.11 -54.81 -3.77
N PRO A 233 -11.08 -54.60 -2.86
CA PRO A 233 -11.13 -55.31 -1.58
C PRO A 233 -11.71 -56.72 -1.76
N GLY A 234 -10.95 -57.76 -1.38
CA GLY A 234 -11.48 -59.13 -1.27
C GLY A 234 -10.42 -60.20 -1.06
N GLU A 235 -10.08 -60.51 0.19
CA GLU A 235 -10.18 -61.83 0.84
C GLU A 235 -9.33 -61.88 2.14
N PRO A 236 -9.80 -62.55 3.22
CA PRO A 236 -9.07 -62.63 4.48
C PRO A 236 -7.89 -63.59 4.38
N GLN A 237 -6.70 -63.17 4.82
CA GLN A 237 -5.54 -64.05 4.89
C GLN A 237 -5.62 -65.00 6.10
N THR A 238 -5.49 -66.29 5.81
CA THR A 238 -5.30 -67.40 6.76
C THR A 238 -3.96 -67.27 7.51
N PRO A 239 -3.89 -67.49 8.84
CA PRO A 239 -2.62 -67.45 9.55
C PRO A 239 -1.85 -68.78 9.36
N THR A 240 -0.60 -68.69 8.89
CA THR A 240 0.33 -69.83 8.88
C THR A 240 0.96 -70.01 10.25
N SER A 241 0.86 -71.24 10.75
CA SER A 241 1.31 -71.76 12.04
C SER A 241 2.82 -71.77 12.28
N ALA A 242 3.14 -71.84 13.56
CA ALA A 242 4.42 -71.84 14.26
C ALA A 242 5.36 -73.05 14.06
N GLU A 243 6.63 -72.87 14.46
CA GLU A 243 7.48 -73.91 15.09
C GLU A 243 8.45 -73.26 16.13
N PRO A 244 9.03 -74.00 17.12
CA PRO A 244 8.86 -73.74 18.56
C PRO A 244 10.14 -73.25 19.29
N PRO A 245 10.09 -72.99 20.61
CA PRO A 245 11.13 -72.23 21.33
C PRO A 245 12.28 -73.12 21.83
N ALA A 246 13.48 -72.51 21.95
CA ALA A 246 14.57 -73.06 22.73
C ALA A 246 14.63 -72.41 24.13
N THR A 247 14.51 -73.26 25.14
CA THR A 247 14.45 -72.95 26.57
C THR A 247 15.81 -72.51 27.14
N ALA A 248 15.78 -71.57 28.09
CA ALA A 248 16.92 -71.06 28.87
C ALA A 248 17.50 -72.08 29.88
N PRO A 249 18.62 -71.71 30.55
CA PRO A 249 18.55 -71.73 32.01
C PRO A 249 19.15 -70.48 32.70
N THR A 250 18.28 -69.80 33.46
CA THR A 250 18.34 -69.40 34.87
C THR A 250 19.64 -68.91 35.56
N ALA A 251 19.58 -67.63 35.95
CA ALA A 251 19.88 -66.96 37.24
C ALA A 251 21.16 -67.25 38.05
N GLN A 252 21.89 -66.18 38.38
CA GLN A 252 21.85 -65.51 39.70
C GLN A 252 22.31 -64.06 39.57
#